data_AF-A0A5J5EJG7-F1
#
_entry.id   AF-A0A5J5EJG7-F1
#
_cell.length_a   1.000
_cell.length_b   1.000
_cell.length_c   1.000
_cell.angle_alpha   90.00
_cell.angle_beta   90.00
_cell.angle_gamma   90.00
#
_symmetry.space_group_name_H-M   'P 1'
#
loop_
_entity.id
_entity.type
_entity.pdbx_description
1 polymer ?
#
loop_
_entity_poly.entity_id
_entity_poly.type
_entity_poly.pdbx_seq_one_letter_code
_entity_poly.pdbx_strand_id
1 'polypeptide(L)'
;REFLNRHPEIAAKFAATLDIPRALASQPEPIRRYFELLSKLFAEYRFKRENMTYMDGKGFMLGMGNSTKVITHCTTKPPKETHDGSREWITVVE
;
A
#
# COMPACT_ATOMS: atom_id res chain seq x y z
N ARG A 1 -4.19 22.19 20.87
CA ARG A 1 -4.66 22.47 19.48
C ARG A 1 -4.07 23.79 18.94
N GLU A 2 -3.58 24.68 19.80
CA GLU A 2 -3.05 26.00 19.45
C GLU A 2 -1.88 26.06 18.45
N PHE A 3 -0.99 25.06 18.41
CA PHE A 3 0.20 25.15 17.55
C PHE A 3 -0.14 25.08 16.05
N LEU A 4 -0.94 24.10 15.62
CA LEU A 4 -1.32 23.97 14.21
C LEU A 4 -2.25 25.11 13.75
N ASN A 5 -3.05 25.66 14.66
CA ASN A 5 -3.93 26.78 14.33
C ASN A 5 -3.16 28.09 14.09
N ARG A 6 -1.99 28.26 14.73
CA ARG A 6 -1.12 29.44 14.54
C ARG A 6 -0.25 29.37 13.29
N HIS A 7 -0.14 28.19 12.68
CA HIS A 7 0.76 27.92 11.56
C HIS A 7 0.00 27.20 10.43
N PRO A 8 -0.81 27.92 9.63
CA PRO A 8 -1.57 27.33 8.51
C PRO A 8 -0.69 26.68 7.43
N GLU A 9 0.59 27.00 7.41
CA GLU A 9 1.61 26.39 6.55
C GLU A 9 1.95 24.95 6.94
N ILE A 10 1.66 24.51 8.17
CA ILE A 10 1.88 23.13 8.63
C ILE A 10 0.58 22.40 8.95
N ALA A 11 0.57 21.11 8.67
CA ALA A 11 -0.56 20.24 8.91
C ALA A 11 -0.10 18.93 9.54
N ALA A 12 -0.92 18.39 10.43
CA ALA A 12 -0.74 17.03 10.89
C ALA A 12 -1.37 16.06 9.88
N LYS A 13 -0.57 15.13 9.35
CA LYS A 13 -0.98 14.13 8.37
C LYS A 13 -0.69 12.74 8.93
N PHE A 14 -1.46 11.75 8.50
CA PHE A 14 -1.14 10.36 8.79
C PHE A 14 -0.18 9.85 7.71
N ALA A 15 0.98 9.39 8.17
CA ALA A 15 1.92 8.67 7.34
C ALA A 15 1.44 7.22 7.20
N ALA A 16 1.33 6.76 5.95
CA ALA A 16 1.02 5.37 5.67
C ALA A 16 2.27 4.53 5.87
N THR A 17 2.12 3.34 6.44
CA THR A 17 3.20 2.37 6.56
C THR A 17 3.28 1.52 5.29
N LEU A 18 4.49 1.34 4.78
CA LEU A 18 4.82 0.47 3.66
C LEU A 18 5.90 -0.51 4.08
N ASP A 19 5.84 -1.72 3.54
CA ASP A 19 6.94 -2.66 3.69
C ASP A 19 8.09 -2.33 2.73
N ILE A 20 9.32 -2.64 3.14
CA ILE A 20 10.54 -2.40 2.34
C ILE A 20 10.41 -2.96 0.91
N PRO A 21 9.97 -4.22 0.70
CA PRO A 21 9.81 -4.75 -0.66
C PRO A 21 8.83 -3.92 -1.50
N ARG A 22 7.69 -3.53 -0.94
CA ARG A 22 6.71 -2.71 -1.65
C ARG A 22 7.19 -1.28 -1.90
N ALA A 23 7.96 -0.70 -0.99
CA ALA A 23 8.59 0.60 -1.20
C ALA A 23 9.59 0.54 -2.36
N LEU A 24 10.40 -0.52 -2.44
CA LEU A 24 11.34 -0.76 -3.55
C LEU A 24 10.61 -1.04 -4.87
N ALA A 25 9.51 -1.79 -4.83
CA ALA A 25 8.70 -2.13 -6.01
C ALA A 25 7.78 -0.98 -6.48
N SER A 26 7.69 0.13 -5.74
CA SER A 26 6.85 1.29 -6.10
C SER A 26 7.41 2.13 -7.25
N GLN A 27 8.50 1.69 -7.88
CA GLN A 27 9.02 2.32 -9.09
C GLN A 27 8.05 2.11 -10.27
N PRO A 28 7.83 3.12 -11.13
CA PRO A 28 6.84 3.02 -12.22
C PRO A 28 7.11 1.86 -13.19
N GLU A 29 8.38 1.56 -13.46
CA GLU A 29 8.80 0.56 -14.44
C GLU A 29 8.42 -0.88 -14.04
N PRO A 30 8.77 -1.38 -12.83
CA PRO A 30 8.30 -2.69 -12.36
C PRO A 30 6.78 -2.86 -12.41
N ILE A 31 6.03 -1.84 -12.01
CA ILE A 31 4.56 -1.85 -11.99
C ILE A 31 4.02 -1.96 -13.42
N ARG A 32 4.53 -1.14 -14.33
CA ARG A 32 4.13 -1.16 -15.73
C ARG A 32 4.42 -2.52 -16.37
N ARG A 33 5.63 -3.05 -16.18
CA ARG A 33 6.02 -4.37 -16.71
C ARG A 33 5.11 -5.49 -16.21
N TYR A 34 4.72 -5.45 -14.94
CA TYR A 34 3.77 -6.41 -14.36
C TYR A 34 2.42 -6.37 -15.11
N PHE A 35 1.84 -5.19 -15.31
CA PHE A 35 0.55 -5.06 -16.00
C PHE A 35 0.62 -5.40 -17.49
N GLU A 36 1.76 -5.12 -18.15
CA GLU A 36 1.99 -5.55 -19.54
C GLU A 36 2.04 -7.07 -19.66
N LEU A 37 2.75 -7.75 -18.75
CA LEU A 37 2.80 -9.22 -18.68
C LEU A 37 1.43 -9.81 -18.39
N LEU A 38 0.72 -9.23 -17.41
CA LEU A 38 -0.63 -9.65 -17.05
C LEU A 38 -1.57 -9.54 -18.26
N SER A 39 -1.53 -8.41 -18.98
CA SER A 39 -2.35 -8.19 -20.18
C SER A 39 -2.04 -9.20 -21.30
N LYS A 40 -0.75 -9.54 -21.49
CA LYS A 40 -0.33 -10.58 -22.44
C LYS A 40 -0.89 -11.95 -22.05
N LEU A 41 -0.83 -12.31 -20.76
CA LEU A 41 -1.37 -13.56 -20.25
C LEU A 41 -2.90 -13.65 -20.45
N PHE A 42 -3.62 -12.55 -20.19
CA PHE A 42 -5.07 -12.48 -20.45
C PHE A 42 -5.39 -12.71 -21.93
N ALA A 43 -4.59 -12.15 -22.83
CA ALA A 43 -4.77 -12.31 -24.28
C ALA A 43 -4.44 -13.73 -24.76
N GLU A 44 -3.36 -14.32 -24.27
CA GLU A 44 -2.88 -15.66 -24.65
C GLU A 44 -3.85 -16.76 -24.20
N TYR A 45 -4.24 -16.74 -22.93
CA TYR A 45 -5.06 -17.79 -22.33
C TYR A 45 -6.57 -17.52 -22.41
N ARG A 46 -6.97 -16.39 -23.01
CA ARG A 46 -8.37 -15.95 -23.14
C ARG A 46 -9.15 -16.05 -21.82
N PHE A 47 -8.51 -15.66 -20.72
CA PHE A 47 -9.14 -15.68 -19.40
C PHE A 47 -10.40 -14.81 -19.43
N LYS A 48 -11.56 -15.43 -19.24
CA LYS A 48 -12.81 -14.71 -18.98
C LYS A 48 -12.72 -14.12 -17.58
N ARG A 49 -13.10 -12.85 -17.44
CA ARG A 49 -13.13 -12.17 -16.12
C ARG A 49 -14.00 -12.94 -15.12
N GLU A 50 -15.02 -13.65 -15.61
CA GLU A 50 -15.88 -14.52 -14.79
C GLU A 50 -15.15 -15.70 -14.12
N ASN A 51 -14.01 -16.14 -14.67
CA ASN A 51 -13.23 -17.27 -14.13
C ASN A 51 -12.20 -16.82 -13.07
N MET A 52 -12.06 -15.52 -12.86
CA MET A 52 -11.15 -14.97 -11.88
C MET A 52 -11.87 -14.86 -10.53
N THR A 53 -12.10 -16.00 -9.89
CA THR A 53 -12.60 -16.02 -8.51
C THR A 53 -11.49 -15.50 -7.63
N TYR A 54 -11.65 -14.29 -7.08
CA TYR A 54 -10.81 -13.82 -6.00
C TYR A 54 -11.04 -14.77 -4.83
N MET A 55 -10.05 -15.62 -4.53
CA MET A 55 -10.04 -16.41 -3.30
C MET A 55 -10.15 -15.42 -2.14
N ASP A 56 -11.31 -15.32 -1.52
CA ASP A 56 -11.71 -14.29 -0.57
C ASP A 56 -11.25 -14.61 0.87
N GLY A 57 -10.17 -15.38 0.99
CA GLY A 57 -9.50 -15.61 2.27
C GLY A 57 -9.21 -14.28 2.94
N LYS A 58 -9.96 -13.98 4.00
CA LYS A 58 -9.77 -12.80 4.82
C LYS A 58 -8.45 -12.98 5.57
N GLY A 59 -7.36 -12.53 4.96
CA GLY A 59 -6.04 -12.55 5.57
C GLY A 59 -5.91 -11.41 6.57
N PHE A 60 -5.58 -11.73 7.81
CA PHE A 60 -5.16 -10.74 8.80
C PHE A 60 -3.64 -10.77 8.88
N MET A 61 -3.01 -9.62 8.62
CA MET A 61 -1.56 -9.50 8.69
C MET A 61 -1.18 -9.05 10.09
N LEU A 62 -0.57 -9.95 10.87
CA LEU A 62 -0.06 -9.64 12.20
C LEU A 62 1.32 -8.95 12.08
N GLY A 63 1.63 -8.03 13.00
CA GLY A 63 2.94 -7.38 13.05
C GLY A 63 3.13 -6.16 12.15
N MET A 64 2.08 -5.63 11.51
CA MET A 64 2.18 -4.38 10.75
C MET A 64 2.29 -3.15 11.66
N GLY A 65 3.18 -2.23 11.27
CA GLY A 65 3.22 -0.88 11.84
C GLY A 65 1.94 -0.11 11.54
N ASN A 66 1.34 0.51 12.55
CA ASN A 66 0.17 1.38 12.40
C ASN A 66 0.55 2.71 11.73
N SER A 67 -0.43 3.39 11.15
CA SER A 67 -0.22 4.74 10.60
C SER A 67 0.23 5.72 11.68
N THR A 68 1.37 6.38 11.47
CA THR A 68 1.93 7.37 12.39
C THR A 68 1.41 8.77 12.07
N LYS A 69 1.16 9.61 13.08
CA LYS A 69 0.81 11.02 12.87
C LYS A 69 2.08 11.87 12.81
N VAL A 70 2.29 12.56 11.70
CA VAL A 70 3.45 13.39 11.42
C VAL A 70 3.03 14.85 11.16
N ILE A 71 3.90 15.81 11.50
CA ILE A 71 3.69 17.23 11.20
C ILE A 71 4.54 17.58 9.98
N THR A 72 3.90 18.00 8.89
CA THR A 72 4.58 18.39 7.64
C THR A 72 3.94 19.64 7.05
N HIS A 73 4.55 20.23 6.04
CA HIS A 73 3.95 21.36 5.35
C HIS A 73 2.60 20.99 4.70
N CYS A 74 1.66 21.92 4.67
CA CYS A 74 0.29 21.68 4.21
C CYS A 74 0.21 21.20 2.75
N THR A 75 1.16 21.61 1.90
CA THR A 75 1.26 21.19 0.49
C THR A 75 1.98 19.86 0.26
N THR A 76 2.74 19.35 1.25
CA THR A 76 3.50 18.10 1.07
C THR A 76 2.57 16.90 1.01
N LYS A 77 2.80 15.94 0.11
CA LYS A 77 2.03 14.68 0.15
C LYS A 77 2.25 13.97 1.49
N PRO A 78 1.25 13.25 2.03
CA PRO A 78 1.45 12.45 3.23
C PRO A 78 2.66 11.54 3.03
N PRO A 79 3.66 11.58 3.93
CA PRO A 79 4.83 10.75 3.78
C PRO A 79 4.48 9.29 4.00
N LYS A 80 5.34 8.41 3.51
CA LYS A 80 5.25 6.98 3.69
C LYS A 80 6.43 6.55 4.56
N GLU A 81 6.15 5.84 5.63
CA GLU A 81 7.18 5.27 6.50
C GLU A 81 7.39 3.81 6.13
N THR A 82 8.65 3.41 6.00
CA THR A 82 8.99 2.04 5.67
C THR A 82 9.24 1.25 6.95
N HIS A 83 8.59 0.10 7.11
CA HIS A 83 8.82 -0.79 8.24
C HIS A 83 9.39 -2.13 7.78
N ASP A 84 10.33 -2.63 8.57
CA ASP A 84 10.84 -4.00 8.48
C ASP A 84 9.88 -4.93 9.24
N GLY A 85 8.72 -5.21 8.63
CA GLY A 85 7.64 -5.95 9.29
C GLY A 85 7.81 -7.46 9.19
N SER A 86 7.90 -8.14 10.35
CA SER A 86 7.57 -9.57 10.47
C SER A 86 6.12 -9.80 10.03
N ARG A 87 5.89 -10.82 9.20
CA ARG A 87 4.61 -11.09 8.53
C ARG A 87 4.18 -12.54 8.76
N GLU A 88 3.65 -12.81 9.94
CA GLU A 88 2.84 -14.01 10.13
C GLU A 88 1.48 -13.76 9.48
N TRP A 89 1.25 -14.45 8.36
CA TRP A 89 -0.03 -14.45 7.68
C TRP A 89 -0.91 -15.53 8.27
N ILE A 90 -2.06 -15.13 8.82
CA ILE A 90 -3.12 -16.06 9.19
C ILE A 90 -4.24 -15.89 8.18
N THR A 91 -4.50 -16.95 7.42
CA THR A 91 -5.63 -17.03 6.50
C THR A 91 -6.73 -17.80 7.19
N VAL A 92 -7.88 -17.16 7.39
CA VAL A 92 -9.11 -17.88 7.73
C VAL A 92 -9.72 -18.35 6.42
N VAL A 93 -9.87 -19.66 6.29
CA VAL A 93 -10.63 -20.29 5.21
C VAL A 93 -11.96 -20.72 5.81
N GLU A 94 -13.07 -20.23 5.24
CA GLU A 94 -14.43 -20.68 5.56
C GLU A 94 -14.79 -21.94 4.76
#